data_AF-A0A936MI21-F1
#
_entry.id   AF-A0A936MI21-F1
#
_cell.length_a   1.000
_cell.length_b   1.000
_cell.length_c   1.000
_cell.angle_alpha   90.00
_cell.angle_beta   90.00
_cell.angle_gamma   90.00
#
_symmetry.space_group_name_H-M   'P 1'
#
loop_
_entity.id
_entity.type
_entity.pdbx_description
1 polymer ?
#
loop_
_entity_poly.entity_id
_entity_poly.type
_entity_poly.pdbx_seq_one_letter_code
_entity_poly.pdbx_strand_id
1 'polypeptide(L)'
;MIPSAKILCGALPFAFTEQGVAMLSSVLKSEKAIEVNIAIMRTFVQLRKLMNMHKELADKVDTLEAKYDKQIKSIFDVIQRLIRQEATPKRPIGFLTNTQAK
;
A
#
# COMPACT_ATOMS: atom_id res chain seq x y z
N MET A 1 50.30 8.04 14.97
CA MET A 1 49.28 8.47 15.94
C MET A 1 47.94 7.94 15.45
N ILE A 2 47.51 6.79 15.97
CA ILE A 2 46.22 6.17 15.65
C ILE A 2 45.29 6.52 16.82
N PRO A 3 44.08 7.09 16.60
CA PRO A 3 43.22 7.47 17.70
C PRO A 3 42.72 6.22 18.42
N SER A 4 42.78 6.24 19.75
CA SER A 4 42.26 5.18 20.62
C SER A 4 40.74 5.06 20.48
N ALA A 5 40.22 3.84 20.63
CA ALA A 5 38.81 3.45 20.48
C ALA A 5 37.79 4.30 21.26
N LYS A 6 38.27 5.14 22.19
CA LYS A 6 37.49 6.10 22.97
C LYS A 6 37.00 7.33 22.17
N ILE A 7 37.55 7.61 20.99
CA ILE A 7 37.21 8.78 20.15
C ILE A 7 36.12 8.49 19.11
N LEU A 8 35.75 7.21 18.91
CA LEU A 8 34.65 6.81 18.02
C LEU A 8 33.30 6.98 18.72
N CYS A 9 33.07 8.20 19.20
CA CYS A 9 31.95 8.58 20.06
C CYS A 9 30.61 8.45 19.32
N GLY A 10 29.87 7.39 19.63
CA GLY A 10 28.41 7.36 19.70
C GLY A 10 27.61 7.13 18.41
N ALA A 11 28.20 7.24 17.22
CA ALA A 11 27.47 6.97 15.97
C ALA A 11 27.64 5.51 15.55
N LEU A 12 26.52 4.79 15.35
CA LEU A 12 26.57 3.49 14.68
C LEU A 12 27.15 3.72 13.28
N PRO A 13 28.30 3.13 12.94
CA PRO A 13 28.85 3.28 11.62
C PRO A 13 27.84 2.72 10.62
N PHE A 14 27.52 3.51 9.59
CA PHE A 14 26.63 3.09 8.49
C PHE A 14 27.26 2.01 7.58
N ALA A 15 28.24 1.27 8.09
CA ALA A 15 29.08 0.27 7.44
C ALA A 15 28.32 -0.81 6.65
N PHE A 16 27.03 -0.99 6.94
CA PHE A 16 26.16 -1.97 6.28
C PHE A 16 25.03 -1.35 5.45
N THR A 17 25.12 -0.05 5.15
CA THR A 17 24.25 0.62 4.18
C THR A 17 24.97 0.71 2.83
N GLU A 18 24.22 0.87 1.73
CA GLU A 18 24.80 1.05 0.39
C GLU A 18 25.89 2.13 0.37
N GLN A 19 25.64 3.26 1.05
CA GLN A 19 26.59 4.37 1.12
C GLN A 19 27.78 4.10 2.04
N GLY A 20 27.57 3.43 3.18
CA GLY A 20 28.69 3.09 4.08
C GLY A 20 29.56 1.95 3.57
N VAL A 21 28.99 1.01 2.82
CA VAL A 21 29.73 -0.03 2.10
C VAL A 21 30.61 0.60 1.02
N ALA A 22 30.07 1.56 0.27
CA ALA A 22 30.86 2.36 -0.68
C ALA A 22 32.00 3.12 0.01
N MET A 23 31.75 3.77 1.16
CA MET A 23 32.80 4.44 1.94
C MET A 23 33.90 3.47 2.39
N LEU A 24 33.53 2.27 2.87
CA LEU A 24 34.50 1.26 3.30
C LEU A 24 35.32 0.67 2.15
N SER A 25 34.77 0.58 0.93
CA SER A 25 35.51 0.10 -0.24
C SER A 25 36.69 0.99 -0.65
N SER A 26 36.67 2.27 -0.25
CA SER A 26 37.81 3.17 -0.47
C SER A 26 38.99 2.89 0.47
N VAL A 27 38.70 2.30 1.64
CA VAL A 27 39.66 2.01 2.71
C VAL A 27 40.16 0.56 2.61
N LEU A 28 39.28 -0.38 2.30
CA LEU A 28 39.61 -1.80 2.17
C LEU A 28 40.06 -2.12 0.75
N LYS A 29 41.35 -2.44 0.57
CA LYS A 29 41.98 -2.68 -0.75
C LYS A 29 42.37 -4.15 -1.02
N SER A 30 42.06 -5.08 -0.11
CA SER A 30 42.36 -6.50 -0.35
C SER A 30 41.41 -7.10 -1.38
N GLU A 31 41.88 -8.05 -2.19
CA GLU A 31 41.04 -8.70 -3.21
C GLU A 31 39.77 -9.31 -2.62
N LYS A 32 39.90 -10.00 -1.48
CA LYS A 32 38.77 -10.53 -0.73
C LYS A 32 37.75 -9.45 -0.32
N ALA A 33 38.21 -8.26 0.07
CA ALA A 33 37.31 -7.17 0.43
C ALA A 33 36.58 -6.58 -0.79
N ILE A 34 37.26 -6.52 -1.94
CA ILE A 34 36.66 -6.07 -3.21
C ILE A 34 35.53 -7.02 -3.63
N GLU A 35 35.77 -8.33 -3.58
CA GLU A 35 34.75 -9.34 -3.91
C GLU A 35 33.52 -9.24 -3.02
N VAL A 36 33.73 -9.12 -1.71
CA VAL A 36 32.64 -8.97 -0.72
C VAL A 36 31.86 -7.68 -0.97
N ASN A 37 32.54 -6.57 -1.26
CA ASN A 37 31.89 -5.29 -1.56
C ASN A 37 30.98 -5.38 -2.80
N ILE A 38 31.46 -6.06 -3.85
CA ILE A 38 30.67 -6.30 -5.07
C ILE A 38 29.45 -7.17 -4.76
N ALA A 39 29.61 -8.22 -3.96
CA ALA A 39 28.50 -9.09 -3.56
C ALA A 39 27.43 -8.32 -2.77
N ILE A 40 27.84 -7.46 -1.84
CA ILE A 40 26.93 -6.62 -1.05
C ILE A 40 26.18 -5.62 -1.94
N MET A 41 26.86 -4.95 -2.88
CA MET A 41 26.19 -4.03 -3.81
C MET A 41 25.16 -4.76 -4.70
N ARG A 42 25.49 -5.96 -5.18
CA ARG A 42 24.56 -6.78 -5.99
C ARG A 42 23.30 -7.15 -5.21
N THR A 43 23.43 -7.54 -3.94
CA THR A 43 22.27 -7.87 -3.11
C THR A 43 21.39 -6.64 -2.85
N PHE A 44 21.97 -5.45 -2.61
CA PHE A 44 21.19 -4.21 -2.48
C PHE A 44 20.42 -3.85 -3.75
N VAL A 45 21.02 -4.00 -4.93
CA VAL A 45 20.35 -3.77 -6.22
C VAL A 45 19.18 -4.75 -6.40
N GLN A 46 19.38 -6.02 -6.08
CA GLN A 46 18.32 -7.04 -6.14
C GLN A 46 17.18 -6.75 -5.16
N LEU A 47 17.48 -6.36 -3.92
CA LEU A 47 16.48 -5.96 -2.94
C LEU A 47 15.63 -4.80 -3.44
N ARG A 48 16.26 -3.75 -3.99
CA ARG A 48 15.55 -2.59 -4.55
C ARG A 48 14.66 -3.01 -5.73
N LYS A 49 15.15 -3.92 -6.58
CA LYS A 49 14.35 -4.47 -7.69
C LYS A 49 13.10 -5.19 -7.16
N LEU A 50 13.25 -6.05 -6.16
CA LEU A 50 12.13 -6.76 -5.54
C LEU A 50 11.11 -5.80 -4.91
N MET A 51 11.58 -4.78 -4.18
CA MET A 51 10.70 -3.75 -3.59
C MET A 51 9.94 -2.97 -4.67
N ASN A 52 10.60 -2.64 -5.79
CA ASN A 52 9.97 -1.90 -6.87
C ASN A 52 8.99 -2.74 -7.69
N MET A 53 9.20 -4.05 -7.81
CA MET A 53 8.32 -4.95 -8.60
C MET A 53 6.87 -4.94 -8.10
N HIS A 54 6.65 -4.77 -6.80
CA HIS A 54 5.31 -4.74 -6.23
C HIS A 54 4.71 -3.34 -6.15
N LYS A 55 5.52 -2.29 -6.30
CA LYS A 55 5.04 -0.91 -6.22
C LYS A 55 4.13 -0.56 -7.38
N GLU A 56 4.52 -0.91 -8.61
CA GLU A 56 3.70 -0.64 -9.79
C GLU A 56 2.38 -1.44 -9.77
N LEU A 57 2.39 -2.64 -9.19
CA LEU A 57 1.19 -3.45 -9.02
C LEU A 57 0.28 -2.88 -7.92
N ALA A 58 0.85 -2.49 -6.78
CA ALA A 58 0.11 -1.84 -5.69
C ALA A 58 -0.54 -0.54 -6.17
N ASP A 59 0.21 0.32 -6.88
CA ASP A 59 -0.31 1.57 -7.46
C ASP A 59 -1.47 1.29 -8.45
N LYS A 60 -1.39 0.22 -9.25
CA LYS A 60 -2.47 -0.21 -10.14
C LYS A 60 -3.71 -0.73 -9.38
N VAL A 61 -3.51 -1.44 -8.27
CA VAL A 61 -4.62 -1.91 -7.43
C VAL A 61 -5.29 -0.72 -6.74
N ASP A 62 -4.54 0.17 -6.12
CA ASP A 62 -5.05 1.37 -5.43
C ASP A 62 -5.85 2.27 -6.39
N THR A 63 -5.36 2.45 -7.63
CA THR A 63 -6.07 3.23 -8.65
C THR A 63 -7.35 2.55 -9.14
N LEU A 64 -7.38 1.22 -9.21
CA LEU A 64 -8.60 0.47 -9.54
C LEU A 64 -9.61 0.57 -8.39
N GLU A 65 -9.20 0.33 -7.14
CA GLU A 65 -10.06 0.46 -5.96
C GLU A 65 -10.71 1.85 -5.89
N ALA A 66 -9.93 2.92 -6.03
CA ALA A 66 -10.43 4.29 -6.03
C ALA A 66 -11.45 4.57 -7.15
N LYS A 67 -11.32 3.91 -8.31
CA LYS A 67 -12.24 4.08 -9.45
C LYS A 67 -13.59 3.39 -9.20
N TYR A 68 -13.59 2.21 -8.59
CA TYR A 68 -14.81 1.41 -8.40
C TYR A 68 -15.58 1.79 -7.14
N ASP A 69 -14.94 2.34 -6.12
CA ASP A 69 -15.58 2.75 -4.86
C ASP A 69 -16.77 3.70 -5.06
N LYS A 70 -16.65 4.67 -5.99
CA LYS A 70 -17.74 5.61 -6.31
C LYS A 70 -18.88 4.93 -7.05
N GLN A 71 -18.57 3.98 -7.93
CA GLN A 71 -19.56 3.27 -8.72
C GLN A 71 -20.36 2.30 -7.86
N ILE A 72 -19.69 1.60 -6.93
CA ILE A 72 -20.33 0.66 -5.99
C ILE A 72 -21.32 1.40 -5.08
N LYS A 73 -20.94 2.57 -4.54
CA LYS A 73 -21.86 3.40 -3.73
C LYS A 73 -23.10 3.82 -4.52
N SER A 74 -22.92 4.29 -5.75
CA SER A 74 -24.07 4.70 -6.59
C SER A 74 -25.00 3.53 -6.92
N ILE A 75 -24.47 2.33 -7.16
CA ILE A 75 -25.27 1.12 -7.42
C ILE A 75 -26.04 0.72 -6.16
N PHE A 76 -25.38 0.74 -5.00
CA PHE A 76 -26.01 0.44 -3.71
C PHE A 76 -27.16 1.39 -3.40
N ASP A 77 -26.98 2.70 -3.64
CA ASP A 77 -28.03 3.71 -3.47
C ASP A 77 -29.23 3.47 -4.38
N VAL A 78 -28.99 3.07 -5.64
CA VAL A 78 -30.07 2.73 -6.58
C VAL A 78 -30.82 1.49 -6.11
N ILE A 79 -30.12 0.44 -5.69
CA ILE A 79 -30.75 -0.79 -5.15
C ILE A 79 -31.58 -0.46 -3.91
N GLN A 80 -31.06 0.34 -2.98
CA GLN A 80 -31.82 0.78 -1.80
C GLN A 80 -33.09 1.55 -2.18
N ARG A 81 -33.01 2.45 -3.17
CA ARG A 81 -34.17 3.20 -3.65
C ARG A 81 -35.23 2.28 -4.26
N LEU A 82 -34.83 1.28 -5.04
CA LEU A 82 -35.74 0.31 -5.64
C LEU A 82 -36.44 -0.53 -4.56
N ILE A 83 -35.68 -1.06 -3.58
CA ILE A 83 -36.23 -1.80 -2.43
C ILE A 83 -37.24 -0.94 -1.65
N ARG A 84 -36.96 0.35 -1.48
CA ARG A 84 -37.82 1.26 -0.70
C ARG A 84 -39.08 1.70 -1.45
N GLN A 85 -39.06 1.74 -2.78
CA GLN A 85 -40.20 2.13 -3.61
C GLN A 85 -41.33 1.08 -3.65
N GLU A 86 -41.04 -0.18 -3.33
CA GLU A 86 -42.05 -1.25 -3.29
C GLU A 86 -43.01 -1.14 -2.08
N ALA A 87 -42.75 -0.22 -1.14
CA ALA A 87 -43.52 -0.07 0.11
C ALA A 87 -44.62 1.02 0.06
N THR A 88 -45.18 1.34 -1.10
CA THR A 88 -46.38 2.21 -1.14
C THR A 88 -47.62 1.37 -0.78
N PRO A 89 -48.51 1.84 0.13
CA PRO A 89 -49.70 1.10 0.50
C PRO A 89 -50.59 0.94 -0.73
N LYS A 90 -50.75 -0.30 -1.20
CA LYS A 90 -51.65 -0.63 -2.31
C LYS A 90 -53.05 -0.16 -1.93
N ARG A 91 -53.66 0.67 -2.77
CA ARG A 91 -55.07 1.08 -2.61
C ARG A 91 -55.91 -0.19 -2.50
N PRO A 92 -56.76 -0.36 -1.48
CA PRO A 92 -57.62 -1.52 -1.39
C PRO A 92 -58.51 -1.56 -2.65
N ILE A 93 -58.37 -2.62 -3.45
CA ILE A 93 -59.18 -2.84 -4.63
C ILE A 93 -60.44 -3.56 -4.16
N GLY A 94 -61.55 -2.83 -4.03
CA GLY A 94 -62.83 -3.37 -3.61
C GLY A 94 -63.91 -2.29 -3.51
N PHE A 95 -65.17 -2.70 -3.53
CA PHE A 95 -66.30 -1.80 -3.34
C PHE A 95 -66.46 -1.46 -1.86
N LEU A 96 -66.18 -0.21 -1.49
CA LEU A 96 -66.54 0.33 -0.18
C LEU A 96 -68.06 0.54 -0.17
N THR A 97 -68.80 -0.40 0.41
CA THR A 97 -70.23 -0.20 0.68
C THR A 97 -70.34 0.80 1.84
N ASN A 98 -70.60 2.07 1.51
CA ASN A 98 -71.01 3.06 2.50
C ASN A 98 -72.40 2.67 3.01
N THR A 99 -72.43 1.81 4.03
CA THR A 99 -73.64 1.56 4.82
C THR A 99 -73.80 2.76 5.74
N GLN A 100 -74.46 3.80 5.24
CA GLN A 100 -75.12 4.78 6.09
C GLN A 100 -76.29 4.06 6.76
N ALA A 101 -76.08 3.62 7.99
CA ALA A 101 -77.16 3.12 8.85
C ALA A 101 -78.00 4.32 9.32
N LYS A 102 -79.31 4.17 9.13
CA LYS A 102 -80.40 5.00 9.64
C LYS A 102 -80.41 5.05 11.16
#